data_AF-A0A968TWX0-F1
#
_entry.id   AF-A0A968TWX0-F1
#
_cell.length_a   1.000
_cell.length_b   1.000
_cell.length_c   1.000
_cell.angle_alpha   90.00
_cell.angle_beta   90.00
_cell.angle_gamma   90.00
#
_symmetry.space_group_name_H-M   'P 1'
#
loop_
_entity.id
_entity.type
_entity.pdbx_description
1 polymer ?
#
loop_
_entity_poly.entity_id
_entity_poly.type
_entity_poly.pdbx_seq_one_letter_code
_entity_poly.pdbx_strand_id
1 'polypeptide(L)'
;MIRRSKLHWSRIILAVLLLLVTCSLDASLPRQAPQAVVHHPRLFFAPDDIEVLQQRASSTHAEIWAAIQAYVDTQVDMAPPPAAPRNGSQDDYRNYGNQLIPFAFACVLTGQATTAP
;
A
#
# COMPACT_ATOMS: atom_id res chain seq x y z
N MET A 1 -62.98 40.41 -3.73
CA MET A 1 -61.50 40.58 -3.74
C MET A 1 -60.91 39.57 -2.77
N ILE A 2 -60.64 38.33 -3.17
CA ILE A 2 -59.43 37.82 -3.85
C ILE A 2 -58.15 38.07 -3.02
N ARG A 3 -57.50 36.97 -2.59
CA ARG A 3 -56.12 36.80 -2.05
C ARG A 3 -56.05 36.24 -0.61
N ARG A 4 -56.48 34.99 -0.39
CA ARG A 4 -56.01 34.19 0.76
C ARG A 4 -55.42 32.82 0.42
N SER A 5 -55.55 32.34 -0.82
CA SER A 5 -55.09 31.00 -1.22
C SER A 5 -53.63 30.92 -1.72
N LYS A 6 -53.00 32.03 -2.12
CA LYS A 6 -51.66 32.00 -2.76
C LYS A 6 -50.51 31.83 -1.77
N LEU A 7 -50.70 32.16 -0.49
CA LEU A 7 -49.62 32.17 0.51
C LEU A 7 -49.32 30.79 1.10
N HIS A 8 -50.33 29.93 1.24
CA HIS A 8 -50.15 28.57 1.76
C HIS A 8 -49.42 27.65 0.78
N TRP A 9 -49.69 27.79 -0.52
CA TRP A 9 -49.07 26.94 -1.54
C TRP A 9 -47.59 27.27 -1.77
N SER A 10 -47.23 28.56 -1.68
CA SER A 10 -45.84 29.02 -1.85
C SER A 10 -44.91 28.54 -0.73
N ARG A 11 -45.42 28.39 0.50
CA ARG A 11 -44.63 27.90 1.65
C ARG A 11 -44.39 26.38 1.58
N ILE A 12 -45.36 25.63 1.05
CA ILE A 12 -45.23 24.17 0.83
C ILE A 12 -44.22 23.90 -0.29
N ILE A 13 -44.30 24.65 -1.40
CA ILE A 13 -43.34 24.52 -2.52
C ILE A 13 -41.92 24.87 -2.06
N LEU A 14 -41.75 25.93 -1.26
CA LEU A 14 -40.43 26.31 -0.72
C LEU A 14 -39.86 25.24 0.21
N ALA A 15 -40.69 24.61 1.06
CA ALA A 15 -40.26 23.56 1.96
C ALA A 15 -39.86 22.27 1.22
N VAL A 16 -40.57 21.90 0.15
CA VAL A 16 -40.20 20.75 -0.70
C VAL A 16 -38.92 21.02 -1.50
N LEU A 17 -38.73 22.25 -1.99
CA LEU A 17 -37.49 22.63 -2.67
C LEU A 17 -36.28 22.60 -1.73
N LEU A 18 -36.45 23.04 -0.48
CA LEU A 18 -35.39 22.98 0.55
C LEU A 18 -35.04 21.53 0.95
N LEU A 19 -36.04 20.64 1.04
CA LEU A 19 -35.81 19.23 1.37
C LEU A 19 -35.14 18.44 0.23
N LEU A 20 -35.42 18.80 -1.03
CA LEU A 20 -34.79 18.18 -2.20
C LEU A 20 -33.32 18.60 -2.37
N VAL A 21 -32.97 19.84 -2.00
CA VAL A 21 -31.58 20.34 -2.08
C VAL A 21 -30.64 19.63 -1.08
N THR A 22 -31.14 19.18 0.07
CA THR A 22 -30.32 18.45 1.05
C THR A 22 -30.09 16.98 0.70
N CYS A 23 -30.96 16.35 -0.12
CA CYS A 23 -30.77 14.95 -0.52
C CYS A 23 -29.77 14.75 -1.67
N SER A 24 -29.34 15.82 -2.36
CA SER A 24 -28.39 15.72 -3.48
C SER A 24 -26.95 16.09 -3.11
N LEU A 25 -26.67 16.47 -1.87
CA LEU A 25 -25.33 16.92 -1.45
C LEU A 25 -24.38 15.81 -0.96
N ASP A 26 -24.77 14.54 -1.07
CA ASP A 26 -24.02 13.40 -0.48
C ASP A 26 -23.47 12.41 -1.52
N ALA A 27 -23.22 12.85 -2.75
CA ALA A 27 -22.82 11.93 -3.83
C ALA A 27 -21.64 12.40 -4.70
N SER A 28 -20.84 13.39 -4.28
CA SER A 28 -19.69 13.85 -5.08
C SER A 28 -18.58 14.52 -4.28
N LEU A 29 -18.20 13.98 -3.11
CA LEU A 29 -16.87 14.27 -2.60
C LEU A 29 -15.87 13.61 -3.57
N PRO A 30 -14.93 14.37 -4.20
CA PRO A 30 -13.87 13.75 -4.97
C PRO A 30 -13.12 12.79 -4.05
N ARG A 31 -12.96 11.53 -4.47
CA ARG A 31 -12.10 10.58 -3.78
C ARG A 31 -10.69 11.17 -3.80
N GLN A 32 -10.31 11.82 -2.71
CA GLN A 32 -8.97 12.36 -2.56
C GLN A 32 -8.04 11.15 -2.66
N ALA A 33 -7.28 11.07 -3.75
CA ALA A 33 -6.26 10.05 -3.89
C ALA A 33 -5.36 10.16 -2.65
N PRO A 34 -5.05 9.05 -1.95
CA PRO A 34 -4.11 9.09 -0.86
C PRO A 34 -2.87 9.83 -1.35
N GLN A 35 -2.43 10.86 -0.62
CA GLN A 35 -1.19 11.55 -0.99
C GLN A 35 -0.10 10.50 -1.07
N ALA A 36 0.67 10.52 -2.17
CA ALA A 36 1.73 9.56 -2.37
C ALA A 36 2.70 9.67 -1.19
N VAL A 37 2.77 8.61 -0.36
CA VAL A 37 3.77 8.51 0.70
C VAL A 37 5.14 8.58 0.01
N VAL A 38 5.88 9.66 0.31
CA VAL A 38 7.13 10.04 -0.37
C VAL A 38 8.30 9.16 0.08
N HIS A 39 8.15 8.46 1.21
CA HIS A 39 9.19 7.62 1.79
C HIS A 39 8.94 6.14 1.47
N HIS A 40 10.01 5.44 1.11
CA HIS A 40 10.04 3.99 0.96
C HIS A 40 10.61 3.37 2.25
N PRO A 41 10.17 2.17 2.66
CA PRO A 41 9.20 1.26 2.03
C PRO A 41 7.72 1.66 2.20
N ARG A 42 6.83 1.16 1.32
CA ARG A 42 5.38 1.52 1.32
C ARG A 42 4.40 0.43 0.85
N LEU A 43 4.89 -0.74 0.42
CA LEU A 43 4.03 -1.76 -0.21
C LEU A 43 3.41 -2.74 0.82
N PHE A 44 4.07 -2.95 1.96
CA PHE A 44 3.62 -3.86 3.03
C PHE A 44 3.84 -3.32 4.44
N PHE A 45 4.76 -2.37 4.58
CA PHE A 45 5.11 -1.70 5.83
C PHE A 45 5.66 -0.31 5.48
N ALA A 46 5.56 0.60 6.45
CA ALA A 46 6.14 1.93 6.41
C ALA A 46 7.56 1.93 6.99
N PRO A 47 8.35 3.00 6.80
CA PRO A 47 9.68 3.11 7.42
C PRO A 47 9.63 2.97 8.96
N ASP A 48 8.59 3.52 9.59
CA ASP A 48 8.43 3.50 11.05
C ASP A 48 8.17 2.10 11.62
N ASP A 49 7.78 1.13 10.78
CA ASP A 49 7.53 -0.25 11.19
C ASP A 49 8.83 -1.08 11.32
N ILE A 50 9.96 -0.59 10.82
CA ILE A 50 11.20 -1.38 10.72
C ILE A 50 11.68 -1.87 12.10
N GLU A 51 11.66 -1.02 13.12
CA GLU A 51 12.07 -1.41 14.47
C GLU A 51 11.16 -2.51 15.05
N VAL A 52 9.85 -2.41 14.81
CA VAL A 52 8.88 -3.43 15.24
C VAL A 52 9.12 -4.75 14.51
N LEU A 53 9.45 -4.69 13.21
CA LEU A 53 9.78 -5.88 12.43
C LEU A 53 11.06 -6.55 12.94
N GLN A 54 12.10 -5.77 13.27
CA GLN A 54 13.34 -6.28 13.87
C GLN A 54 13.07 -6.95 15.22
N GLN A 55 12.30 -6.32 16.10
CA GLN A 55 11.92 -6.88 17.39
C GLN A 55 11.14 -8.20 17.24
N ARG A 56 10.22 -8.28 16.27
CA ARG A 56 9.48 -9.51 15.97
C ARG A 56 10.41 -10.60 15.43
N ALA A 57 11.32 -10.26 14.53
CA ALA A 57 12.32 -11.17 13.98
C ALA A 57 13.26 -11.73 15.06
N SER A 58 13.54 -10.97 16.13
CA SER A 58 14.34 -11.46 17.27
C SER A 58 13.52 -12.15 18.37
N SER A 59 12.19 -12.28 18.21
CA SER A 59 11.31 -12.84 19.24
C SER A 59 10.22 -13.74 18.65
N THR A 60 9.00 -13.21 18.54
CA THR A 60 7.78 -13.96 18.17
C THR A 60 7.82 -14.58 16.77
N HIS A 61 8.69 -14.08 15.90
CA HIS A 61 8.86 -14.54 14.53
C HIS A 61 10.29 -15.05 14.27
N ALA A 62 11.03 -15.42 15.32
CA ALA A 62 12.43 -15.85 15.20
C ALA A 62 12.62 -17.08 14.32
N GLU A 63 11.71 -18.05 14.37
CA GLU A 63 11.78 -19.25 13.53
C GLU A 63 11.58 -18.91 12.03
N ILE A 64 10.64 -18.01 11.72
CA ILE A 64 10.40 -17.54 10.35
C ILE A 64 11.63 -16.77 9.84
N TRP A 65 12.15 -15.87 10.67
CA TRP A 65 13.35 -15.10 10.31
C TRP A 65 14.57 -16.01 10.11
N ALA A 66 14.79 -16.99 10.98
CA ALA A 66 15.91 -17.93 10.86
C ALA A 66 15.89 -18.69 9.53
N ALA A 67 14.72 -19.12 9.05
CA ALA A 67 14.59 -19.78 7.75
C ALA A 67 14.93 -18.84 6.57
N ILE A 68 14.49 -17.57 6.63
CA ILE A 68 14.80 -16.57 5.61
C ILE A 68 16.31 -16.28 5.59
N GLN A 69 16.89 -16.04 6.77
CA GLN A 69 18.31 -15.76 6.91
C GLN A 69 19.17 -16.92 6.40
N ALA A 70 18.83 -18.16 6.79
CA ALA A 70 19.53 -19.35 6.31
C ALA A 70 19.48 -19.47 4.77
N TYR A 71 18.33 -19.17 4.15
CA TYR A 71 18.24 -19.14 2.69
C TYR A 71 19.18 -18.09 2.07
N VAL A 72 19.15 -16.86 2.58
CA VAL A 72 20.02 -15.76 2.08
C VAL A 72 21.50 -16.11 2.26
N ASP A 73 21.88 -16.65 3.41
CA ASP A 73 23.27 -17.03 3.72
C ASP A 73 23.79 -18.11 2.74
N THR A 74 22.93 -19.01 2.25
CA THR A 74 23.34 -20.01 1.23
C THR A 74 23.60 -19.41 -0.16
N GLN A 75 23.17 -18.17 -0.40
CA GLN A 75 23.15 -17.55 -1.73
C GLN A 75 24.03 -16.30 -1.81
N VAL A 76 24.54 -15.78 -0.69
CA VAL A 76 25.27 -14.49 -0.65
C VAL A 76 26.53 -14.45 -1.52
N ASP A 77 27.19 -15.60 -1.69
CA ASP A 77 28.39 -15.73 -2.54
C ASP A 77 28.06 -16.08 -4.00
N MET A 78 26.78 -16.22 -4.34
CA MET A 78 26.33 -16.50 -5.71
C MET A 78 26.09 -15.20 -6.46
N ALA A 79 26.88 -14.96 -7.50
CA ALA A 79 26.67 -13.79 -8.36
C ALA A 79 25.29 -13.86 -9.05
N PRO A 80 24.49 -12.79 -9.02
CA PRO A 80 23.24 -12.76 -9.76
C PRO A 80 23.50 -12.81 -11.26
N PRO A 81 22.55 -13.32 -12.06
CA PRO A 81 22.66 -13.27 -13.51
C PRO A 81 22.90 -11.83 -14.00
N PRO A 82 23.86 -11.59 -14.90
CA PRO A 82 24.21 -10.23 -15.33
C PRO A 82 23.12 -9.58 -16.19
N ALA A 83 22.21 -10.38 -16.74
CA ALA A 83 21.10 -9.91 -17.54
C ALA A 83 19.93 -10.89 -17.46
N ALA A 84 18.73 -10.37 -17.73
CA ALA A 84 17.55 -11.19 -17.96
C ALA A 84 17.79 -12.15 -19.15
N PRO A 85 17.27 -13.40 -19.10
CA PRO A 85 17.37 -14.31 -20.22
C PRO A 85 16.64 -13.76 -21.44
N ARG A 86 17.30 -13.75 -22.61
CA ARG A 86 16.76 -13.18 -23.85
C ARG A 86 15.41 -13.78 -24.26
N ASN A 87 15.18 -15.05 -23.95
CA ASN A 87 13.95 -15.80 -24.21
C ASN A 87 13.37 -16.38 -22.91
N GLY A 88 13.49 -15.65 -21.79
CA GLY A 88 12.98 -16.10 -20.50
C GLY A 88 11.47 -16.36 -20.56
N SER A 89 11.06 -17.50 -20.04
CA SER A 89 9.65 -17.82 -19.80
C SER A 89 9.10 -16.99 -18.62
N GLN A 90 7.77 -16.94 -18.49
CA GLN A 90 7.15 -16.32 -17.31
C GLN A 90 7.62 -16.98 -16.01
N ASP A 91 7.87 -18.29 -16.04
CA ASP A 91 8.32 -19.04 -14.88
C ASP A 91 9.74 -18.66 -14.47
N ASP A 92 10.63 -18.37 -15.42
CA ASP A 92 11.99 -17.89 -15.14
C ASP A 92 11.95 -16.58 -14.34
N TYR A 93 11.14 -15.61 -14.80
CA TYR A 93 11.00 -14.34 -14.10
C TYR A 93 10.32 -14.47 -12.73
N ARG A 94 9.34 -15.37 -12.62
CA ARG A 94 8.70 -15.67 -11.33
C ARG A 94 9.72 -16.25 -10.35
N ASN A 95 10.56 -17.17 -10.81
CA ASN A 95 11.61 -17.78 -10.00
C ASN A 95 12.63 -16.74 -9.54
N TYR A 96 13.11 -15.87 -10.44
CA TYR A 96 14.00 -14.77 -10.04
C TYR A 96 13.35 -13.81 -9.03
N GLY A 97 12.09 -13.46 -9.24
CA GLY A 97 11.33 -12.64 -8.28
C GLY A 97 11.22 -13.31 -6.91
N ASN A 98 10.89 -14.60 -6.87
CA ASN A 98 10.80 -15.38 -5.63
C ASN A 98 12.14 -15.44 -4.87
N GLN A 99 13.26 -15.52 -5.59
CA GLN A 99 14.59 -15.49 -5.00
C GLN A 99 14.92 -14.10 -4.42
N LEU A 100 14.52 -13.01 -5.09
CA LEU A 100 14.83 -11.64 -4.66
C LEU A 100 14.09 -11.18 -3.39
N ILE A 101 12.87 -11.69 -3.15
CA ILE A 101 12.05 -11.30 -1.99
C ILE A 101 12.77 -11.51 -0.63
N PRO A 102 13.31 -12.70 -0.30
CA PRO A 102 13.99 -12.91 0.97
C PRO A 102 15.25 -12.04 1.12
N PHE A 103 16.00 -11.79 0.05
CA PHE A 103 17.14 -10.87 0.07
C PHE A 103 16.71 -9.43 0.39
N ALA A 104 15.69 -8.91 -0.31
CA ALA A 104 15.20 -7.55 -0.07
C ALA A 104 14.71 -7.38 1.38
N PHE A 105 14.03 -8.38 1.92
CA PHE A 105 13.57 -8.36 3.31
C PHE A 105 14.73 -8.45 4.31
N ALA A 106 15.75 -9.27 4.03
CA ALA A 106 16.95 -9.35 4.86
C ALA A 106 17.71 -8.01 4.91
N CYS A 107 17.83 -7.28 3.80
CA CYS A 107 18.44 -5.94 3.79
C CYS A 107 17.67 -4.95 4.69
N VAL A 108 16.33 -5.00 4.69
CA VAL A 108 15.49 -4.17 5.56
C VAL A 108 15.77 -4.45 7.04
N LEU A 109 15.80 -5.74 7.43
CA LEU A 109 15.95 -6.10 8.84
C LEU A 109 17.38 -5.91 9.37
N THR A 110 18.38 -6.13 8.54
CA THR A 110 19.79 -6.03 8.95
C THR A 110 20.37 -4.62 8.81
N GLY A 111 19.67 -3.72 8.13
CA GLY A 111 20.18 -2.38 7.82
C GLY A 111 21.37 -2.38 6.86
N GLN A 112 21.73 -3.54 6.29
CA GLN A 112 22.73 -3.63 5.26
C GLN A 112 22.12 -3.17 3.93
N ALA A 113 22.26 -1.88 3.64
CA ALA A 113 22.36 -1.46 2.25
C ALA A 113 23.72 -1.98 1.79
N THR A 114 23.76 -3.06 1.02
CA THR A 114 24.99 -3.51 0.36
C THR A 114 25.52 -2.31 -0.41
N THR A 115 26.55 -1.67 0.13
CA THR A 115 27.32 -0.69 -0.61
C THR A 115 28.08 -1.55 -1.59
N ALA A 116 27.56 -1.67 -2.82
CA ALA A 116 28.27 -2.35 -3.88
C ALA A 116 29.67 -1.71 -3.97
N PRO A 117 30.76 -2.50 -3.96
CA PRO A 117 32.10 -1.97 -4.16
C PRO A 117 32.25 -1.32 -5.54
#